data_AF-A0A2D4HG60-F1
#
_entry.id   AF-A0A2D4HG60-F1
#
_cell.length_a   1.000
_cell.length_b   1.000
_cell.length_c   1.000
_cell.angle_alpha   90.00
_cell.angle_beta   90.00
_cell.angle_gamma   90.00
#
_symmetry.space_group_name_H-M   'P 1'
#
loop_
_entity.id
_entity.type
_entity.pdbx_description
1 polymer ?
#
loop_
_entity_poly.entity_id
_entity_poly.type
_entity_poly.pdbx_seq_one_letter_code
_entity_poly.pdbx_strand_id
1 'polypeptide(L)'
;AALGDDQHDLGPDAAIDPWLSSLWEKILALYPLPPGLCVISPDVLLPPKYTFQFLDEASGDLCRLTLQPEGALTDVPSESNPFCAQMVSNQRVTSESHFQDVRLLEFDITGSGIEYAAGDVVMIQPHNGAE
;
A
#
# COMPACT_ATOMS: atom_id res chain seq x y z
N ALA A 1 -8.45 -23.37 -13.42
CA ALA A 1 -7.41 -22.34 -13.27
C ALA A 1 -8.11 -20.99 -13.22
N ALA A 2 -7.60 -20.03 -12.45
CA ALA A 2 -8.02 -18.64 -12.57
C ALA A 2 -6.86 -17.83 -13.16
N LEU A 3 -7.23 -16.82 -13.95
CA LEU A 3 -6.32 -15.83 -14.49
C LEU A 3 -6.81 -14.50 -13.94
N GLY A 4 -5.99 -13.83 -13.14
CA GLY A 4 -6.30 -12.48 -12.66
C GLY A 4 -5.99 -11.49 -13.77
N ASP A 5 -7.01 -10.71 -14.16
CA ASP A 5 -6.90 -9.69 -15.21
C ASP A 5 -7.17 -8.31 -14.60
N ASP A 6 -6.11 -7.51 -14.46
CA ASP A 6 -6.19 -6.16 -13.91
C ASP A 6 -6.83 -5.16 -14.87
N GLN A 7 -7.00 -5.54 -16.16
CA GLN A 7 -7.68 -4.72 -17.17
C GLN A 7 -9.19 -4.95 -17.23
N HIS A 8 -9.72 -5.94 -16.50
CA HIS A 8 -11.15 -6.20 -16.44
C HIS A 8 -11.89 -5.06 -15.71
N ASP A 9 -13.15 -4.79 -16.04
CA ASP A 9 -13.94 -3.70 -15.44
C ASP A 9 -14.08 -3.80 -13.90
N LEU A 10 -14.05 -5.03 -13.39
CA LEU A 10 -14.05 -5.35 -11.96
C LEU A 10 -12.66 -5.75 -11.43
N GLY A 11 -11.62 -5.50 -12.22
CA GLY A 11 -10.24 -5.86 -11.93
C GLY A 11 -10.04 -7.36 -11.63
N PRO A 12 -8.98 -7.72 -10.87
CA PRO A 12 -8.68 -9.11 -10.53
C PRO A 12 -9.75 -9.74 -9.65
N ASP A 13 -10.56 -8.93 -8.96
CA ASP A 13 -11.63 -9.39 -8.07
C ASP A 13 -12.70 -10.17 -8.84
N ALA A 14 -12.91 -9.86 -10.12
CA ALA A 14 -13.79 -10.59 -11.02
C ALA A 14 -13.48 -12.09 -11.08
N ALA A 15 -12.20 -12.43 -10.99
CA ALA A 15 -11.71 -13.79 -11.11
C ALA A 15 -11.49 -14.44 -9.74
N ILE A 16 -11.10 -13.67 -8.71
CA ILE A 16 -10.69 -14.22 -7.41
C ILE A 16 -11.85 -14.85 -6.65
N ASP A 17 -13.02 -14.20 -6.60
CA ASP A 17 -14.15 -14.66 -5.76
C ASP A 17 -14.75 -15.99 -6.25
N PRO A 18 -15.08 -16.16 -7.55
CA PRO A 18 -15.55 -17.44 -8.08
C PRO A 18 -14.47 -18.53 -7.97
N TRP A 19 -13.20 -18.16 -8.14
CA TRP A 19 -12.09 -19.09 -8.04
C TRP A 19 -11.88 -19.61 -6.62
N LEU A 20 -11.92 -18.73 -5.61
CA LEU A 20 -11.83 -19.10 -4.20
C LEU A 20 -12.98 -20.03 -3.81
N SER A 21 -14.19 -19.75 -4.28
CA SER A 21 -15.35 -20.62 -4.05
C SER A 21 -15.12 -22.03 -4.60
N SER A 22 -14.70 -22.13 -5.88
CA SER A 22 -14.38 -23.43 -6.51
C SER A 22 -13.18 -24.14 -5.86
N LEU A 23 -12.19 -23.38 -5.38
CA LEU A 23 -11.04 -23.92 -4.66
C LEU A 23 -11.49 -24.60 -3.37
N TRP A 24 -12.30 -23.92 -2.57
CA TRP A 24 -12.77 -24.44 -1.29
C TRP A 24 -13.69 -25.65 -1.47
N GLU A 25 -14.58 -25.66 -2.47
CA GLU A 25 -15.36 -26.84 -2.82
C GLU A 25 -14.49 -28.07 -3.07
N LYS A 26 -13.40 -27.90 -3.85
CA LYS A 26 -12.47 -28.99 -4.16
C LYS A 26 -11.65 -29.43 -2.95
N ILE A 27 -11.18 -28.48 -2.14
CA ILE A 27 -10.45 -28.78 -0.91
C ILE A 27 -11.33 -29.57 0.05
N LEU A 28 -12.58 -29.16 0.27
CA LEU A 28 -13.50 -29.84 1.18
C LEU A 28 -13.92 -31.24 0.66
N ALA A 29 -13.96 -31.43 -0.66
CA ALA A 29 -14.19 -32.76 -1.24
C ALA A 29 -13.01 -33.71 -1.02
N LEU A 30 -11.77 -33.22 -1.10
CA LEU A 30 -10.56 -34.02 -0.89
C LEU A 30 -10.24 -34.21 0.59
N TYR A 31 -10.56 -33.22 1.42
CA TYR A 31 -10.27 -33.16 2.84
C TYR A 31 -11.52 -32.69 3.61
N PRO A 32 -12.48 -33.61 3.86
CA PRO A 32 -13.72 -33.26 4.54
C PRO A 32 -13.45 -32.84 5.98
N LEU A 33 -14.33 -31.99 6.51
CA LEU A 33 -14.23 -31.51 7.89
C LEU A 33 -14.34 -32.67 8.90
N PRO A 34 -13.60 -32.60 10.02
CA PRO A 34 -13.81 -33.51 11.13
C PRO A 34 -15.27 -33.51 11.64
N PRO A 35 -15.76 -34.63 12.18
CA PRO A 35 -17.10 -34.69 12.75
C PRO A 35 -17.34 -33.60 13.80
N GLY A 36 -18.50 -32.93 13.70
CA GLY A 36 -18.89 -31.85 14.63
C GLY A 36 -18.43 -30.45 14.24
N LEU A 37 -17.69 -30.30 13.14
CA LEU A 37 -17.31 -28.99 12.59
C LEU A 37 -18.13 -28.65 11.34
N CYS A 38 -18.37 -27.35 11.16
CA CYS A 38 -19.05 -26.77 10.00
C CYS A 38 -18.25 -25.58 9.45
N VAL A 39 -18.47 -25.27 8.18
CA VAL A 39 -17.87 -24.09 7.54
C VAL A 39 -18.37 -22.83 8.25
N ILE A 40 -17.44 -21.94 8.59
CA ILE A 40 -17.76 -20.65 9.21
C ILE A 40 -18.49 -19.79 8.19
N SER A 41 -19.63 -19.21 8.56
CA SER A 41 -20.39 -18.31 7.67
C SER A 41 -19.55 -17.05 7.36
N PRO A 42 -19.63 -16.51 6.13
CA PRO A 42 -18.97 -15.25 5.76
C PRO A 42 -19.44 -14.05 6.61
N ASP A 43 -20.62 -14.15 7.24
CA ASP A 43 -21.17 -13.10 8.10
C ASP A 43 -20.58 -13.10 9.53
N VAL A 44 -19.74 -14.09 9.86
CA VAL A 44 -19.13 -14.21 11.20
C VAL A 44 -17.85 -13.39 11.26
N LEU A 45 -17.83 -12.42 12.18
CA LEU A 45 -16.62 -11.65 12.49
C LEU A 45 -15.63 -12.52 13.27
N LEU A 46 -14.46 -12.75 12.66
CA LEU A 46 -13.37 -13.47 13.31
C LEU A 46 -12.68 -12.60 14.39
N PRO A 47 -12.03 -13.22 15.39
CA PRO A 47 -11.24 -12.48 16.36
C PRO A 47 -10.21 -11.57 15.68
N PRO A 48 -9.98 -10.36 16.20
CA PRO A 48 -9.06 -9.41 15.58
C PRO A 48 -7.61 -9.91 15.65
N LYS A 49 -6.82 -9.65 14.61
CA LYS A 49 -5.39 -9.97 14.59
C LYS A 49 -4.55 -9.02 15.46
N TYR A 50 -5.06 -7.82 15.71
CA TYR A 50 -4.36 -6.75 16.41
C TYR A 50 -5.26 -6.10 17.46
N THR A 51 -4.66 -5.59 18.54
CA THR A 51 -5.36 -4.86 19.59
C THR A 51 -4.70 -3.50 19.76
N PHE A 52 -5.49 -2.44 19.76
CA PHE A 52 -5.01 -1.08 19.98
C PHE A 52 -5.05 -0.73 21.47
N GLN A 53 -4.03 -0.02 21.95
CA GLN A 53 -3.96 0.51 23.30
C GLN A 53 -3.68 2.01 23.20
N PHE A 54 -4.55 2.81 23.81
CA PHE A 54 -4.35 4.26 23.87
C PHE A 54 -3.26 4.56 24.89
N LEU A 55 -2.28 5.38 24.49
CA LEU A 55 -1.24 5.88 25.38
C LEU A 55 -1.63 7.28 25.85
N ASP A 56 -1.46 7.55 27.15
CA ASP A 56 -1.77 8.85 27.75
C ASP A 56 -0.60 9.82 27.52
N GLU A 57 -0.88 11.03 27.03
CA GLU A 57 0.15 12.01 26.61
C GLU A 57 1.06 12.48 27.75
N ALA A 58 0.65 12.27 29.01
CA ALA A 58 1.40 12.64 30.20
C ALA A 58 2.63 11.73 30.48
N SER A 59 2.71 10.57 29.84
CA SER A 59 3.92 9.75 29.80
C SER A 59 4.88 10.36 28.77
N GLY A 60 5.64 11.37 29.21
CA GLY A 60 6.63 12.12 28.41
C GLY A 60 7.80 11.31 27.80
N ASP A 61 7.63 10.01 27.64
CA ASP A 61 8.51 9.10 26.90
C ASP A 61 8.04 8.86 25.45
N LEU A 62 7.14 9.71 24.92
CA LEU A 62 7.01 9.91 23.49
C LEU A 62 8.22 10.70 22.96
N CYS A 63 9.43 10.18 23.23
CA CYS A 63 10.42 10.12 22.17
C CYS A 63 9.63 9.66 20.96
N ARG A 64 9.73 10.42 19.89
CA ARG A 64 9.38 9.96 18.55
C ARG A 64 9.96 8.56 18.44
N LEU A 65 9.17 7.53 18.75
CA LEU A 65 9.25 6.25 18.12
C LEU A 65 8.93 6.66 16.70
N THR A 66 9.98 7.13 16.04
CA THR A 66 10.07 7.08 14.61
C THR A 66 9.49 5.72 14.31
N LEU A 67 8.35 5.70 13.61
CA LEU A 67 7.96 4.59 12.78
C LEU A 67 9.01 4.40 11.67
N GLN A 68 10.29 4.58 12.02
CA GLN A 68 11.42 4.06 11.32
C GLN A 68 11.27 2.55 11.49
N PRO A 69 11.12 1.80 10.40
CA PRO A 69 11.32 0.37 10.48
C PRO A 69 12.66 0.13 11.19
N GLU A 70 12.78 -0.95 11.97
CA GLU A 70 13.98 -1.36 12.72
C GLU A 70 15.24 -1.62 11.84
N GLY A 71 15.32 -1.01 10.65
CA GLY A 71 16.49 -0.95 9.77
C GLY A 71 16.85 0.46 9.24
N ALA A 72 16.20 1.55 9.68
CA ALA A 72 16.51 2.92 9.24
C ALA A 72 17.81 3.52 9.85
N LEU A 73 18.83 2.70 10.07
CA LEU A 73 20.15 3.12 10.54
C LEU A 73 21.09 3.51 9.37
N THR A 74 20.61 3.49 8.15
CA THR A 74 21.38 3.90 6.97
C THR A 74 20.83 5.22 6.45
N ASP A 75 21.67 6.25 6.37
CA ASP A 75 21.35 7.54 5.73
C ASP A 75 21.10 7.44 4.22
N VAL A 76 21.17 6.23 3.65
CA VAL A 76 20.99 5.96 2.22
C VAL A 76 19.50 5.83 1.89
N PRO A 77 18.99 6.59 0.90
CA PRO A 77 17.62 6.46 0.42
C PRO A 77 17.32 5.09 -0.18
N SER A 78 16.15 4.53 0.12
CA SER A 78 15.66 3.25 -0.42
C SER A 78 14.14 3.18 -0.41
N GLU A 79 13.56 2.10 -0.95
CA GLU A 79 12.10 1.86 -0.94
C GLU A 79 11.51 1.90 0.48
N SER A 80 12.24 1.40 1.48
CA SER A 80 11.83 1.41 2.90
C SER A 80 12.27 2.66 3.66
N ASN A 81 13.09 3.51 3.06
CA ASN A 81 13.63 4.73 3.66
C ASN A 81 13.66 5.86 2.61
N PRO A 82 12.50 6.43 2.25
CA PRO A 82 12.43 7.42 1.19
C PRO A 82 13.13 8.73 1.59
N PHE A 83 13.77 9.38 0.61
CA PHE A 83 14.36 10.70 0.82
C PHE A 83 13.29 11.80 0.75
N CYS A 84 13.27 12.70 1.73
CA CYS A 84 12.38 13.85 1.74
C CYS A 84 12.93 14.96 0.82
N ALA A 85 12.69 14.83 -0.49
CA ALA A 85 13.13 15.80 -1.49
C ALA A 85 12.26 17.07 -1.46
N GLN A 86 12.90 18.24 -1.45
CA GLN A 86 12.18 19.50 -1.56
C GLN A 86 11.64 19.66 -2.99
N MET A 87 10.35 19.95 -3.14
CA MET A 87 9.79 20.33 -4.44
C MET A 87 10.17 21.77 -4.76
N VAL A 88 10.94 21.96 -5.84
CA VAL A 88 11.44 23.26 -6.30
C VAL A 88 10.45 23.93 -7.24
N SER A 89 9.81 23.15 -8.11
CA SER A 89 8.88 23.66 -9.12
C SER A 89 7.67 22.74 -9.27
N ASN A 90 6.52 23.33 -9.57
CA ASN A 90 5.26 22.64 -9.84
C ASN A 90 4.46 23.47 -10.87
N GLN A 91 4.59 23.12 -12.14
CA GLN A 91 4.06 23.91 -13.25
C GLN A 91 3.09 23.11 -14.09
N ARG A 92 1.92 23.70 -14.38
CA ARG A 92 0.97 23.12 -15.34
C ARG A 92 1.49 23.26 -16.77
N VAL A 93 1.49 22.16 -17.52
CA VAL A 93 1.95 22.13 -18.92
C VAL A 93 0.81 22.05 -19.94
N THR A 94 -0.39 21.67 -19.50
CA THR A 94 -1.62 21.74 -20.30
C THR A 94 -2.24 23.14 -20.30
N SER A 95 -2.97 23.49 -21.36
CA SER A 95 -3.76 24.73 -21.43
C SER A 95 -4.71 24.89 -20.25
N GLU A 96 -4.91 26.14 -19.79
CA GLU A 96 -5.86 26.47 -18.72
C GLU A 96 -7.26 25.92 -18.97
N SER A 97 -7.71 25.96 -20.23
CA SER A 97 -9.01 25.50 -20.68
C SER A 97 -9.14 23.98 -20.86
N HIS A 98 -8.06 23.21 -20.74
CA HIS A 98 -8.09 21.76 -20.89
C HIS A 98 -8.62 21.09 -19.61
N PHE A 99 -9.39 20.01 -19.74
CA PHE A 99 -10.01 19.34 -18.58
C PHE A 99 -9.01 18.56 -17.72
N GLN A 100 -7.95 18.01 -18.33
CA GLN A 100 -6.86 17.37 -17.60
C GLN A 100 -5.82 18.43 -17.19
N ASP A 101 -5.36 18.35 -15.94
CA ASP A 101 -4.22 19.11 -15.42
C ASP A 101 -3.01 18.17 -15.37
N VAL A 102 -2.06 18.38 -16.30
CA VAL A 102 -0.77 17.68 -16.31
C VAL A 102 0.30 18.67 -15.85
N ARG A 103 1.18 18.21 -14.96
CA ARG A 103 2.20 19.05 -14.34
C ARG A 103 3.62 18.52 -14.51
N LEU A 104 4.55 19.45 -14.69
CA LEU A 104 5.98 19.23 -14.57
C LEU A 104 6.41 19.60 -13.15
N LEU A 105 6.98 18.63 -12.44
CA LEU A 105 7.47 18.80 -11.08
C LEU A 105 9.00 18.69 -11.08
N GLU A 106 9.65 19.52 -10.28
CA GLU A 106 11.10 19.46 -10.07
C GLU A 106 11.37 19.27 -8.57
N PHE A 107 12.27 18.34 -8.26
CA PHE A 107 12.66 18.01 -6.89
C PHE A 107 14.17 18.22 -6.71
N ASP A 108 14.55 18.86 -5.62
CA ASP A 108 15.94 18.96 -5.19
C ASP A 108 16.33 17.69 -4.42
N ILE A 109 17.27 16.94 -5.00
CA ILE A 109 17.84 15.73 -4.43
C ILE A 109 19.26 15.95 -3.89
N THR A 110 19.71 17.20 -3.77
CA THR A 110 21.05 17.53 -3.27
C THR A 110 21.25 16.94 -1.87
N GLY A 111 22.39 16.26 -1.67
CA GLY A 111 22.72 15.63 -0.39
C GLY A 111 22.05 14.27 -0.14
N SER A 112 21.21 13.78 -1.06
CA SER A 112 20.56 12.47 -0.93
C SER A 112 21.48 11.28 -1.31
N GLY A 113 22.50 11.53 -2.13
CA GLY A 113 23.30 10.45 -2.74
C GLY A 113 22.55 9.62 -3.79
N ILE A 114 21.36 10.06 -4.22
CA ILE A 114 20.59 9.41 -5.29
C ILE A 114 21.25 9.68 -6.63
N GLU A 115 21.54 8.63 -7.38
CA GLU A 115 21.99 8.66 -8.77
C GLU A 115 20.87 8.14 -9.67
N TYR A 116 20.65 8.77 -10.83
CA TYR A 116 19.66 8.32 -11.81
C TYR A 116 20.11 8.65 -13.24
N ALA A 117 19.55 7.92 -14.20
CA ALA A 117 19.72 8.12 -15.63
C ALA A 117 18.37 8.28 -16.34
N ALA A 118 18.41 8.72 -17.61
CA ALA A 118 17.21 8.84 -18.41
C ALA A 118 16.54 7.47 -18.63
N GLY A 119 15.27 7.35 -18.24
CA GLY A 119 14.50 6.11 -18.28
C GLY A 119 14.27 5.47 -16.92
N ASP A 120 15.00 5.91 -15.89
CA ASP A 120 14.73 5.48 -14.51
C ASP A 120 13.40 6.04 -13.99
N VAL A 121 12.83 5.34 -13.01
CA VAL A 121 11.53 5.67 -12.41
C VAL A 121 11.73 6.15 -10.98
N VAL A 122 11.11 7.28 -10.64
CA VAL A 122 11.01 7.76 -9.26
C VAL A 122 9.72 7.25 -8.62
N MET A 123 9.84 6.69 -7.41
CA MET A 123 8.70 6.30 -6.59
C MET A 123 8.37 7.43 -5.61
N ILE A 124 7.13 7.92 -5.65
CA ILE A 124 6.65 8.98 -4.76
C ILE A 124 5.68 8.36 -3.76
N GLN A 125 5.89 8.61 -2.48
CA GLN A 125 4.95 8.22 -1.43
C GLN A 125 3.88 9.31 -1.26
N PRO A 126 2.62 9.08 -1.69
CA PRO A 126 1.56 10.06 -1.52
C PRO A 126 1.07 10.10 -0.07
N HIS A 127 0.37 11.18 0.27
CA HIS A 127 -0.43 11.27 1.48
C HIS A 127 -1.89 11.50 1.08
N ASN A 128 -2.82 10.85 1.79
CA ASN A 128 -4.24 11.08 1.57
C ASN A 128 -4.59 12.53 1.90
N GLY A 129 -5.62 13.06 1.24
CA GLY A 129 -6.19 14.36 1.63
C GLY A 129 -6.75 14.32 3.05
N ALA A 130 -6.96 15.51 3.62
CA ALA A 130 -7.63 15.62 4.92
C ALA A 130 -9.15 15.36 4.84
N GLU A 131 -9.71 15.30 3.62
CA GLU A 131 -11.13 15.11 3.32
C GLU A 131 -11.46 13.66 2.93
#